data_AF-B9NV84-F1
#
_entry.id   AF-B9NV84-F1
#
_cell.length_a   1.000
_cell.length_b   1.000
_cell.length_c   1.000
_cell.angle_alpha   90.00
_cell.angle_beta   90.00
_cell.angle_gamma   90.00
#
_symmetry.space_group_name_H-M   'P 1'
#
loop_
_entity.id
_entity.type
_entity.pdbx_description
1 polymer ?
#
loop_
_entity_poly.entity_id
_entity_poly.type
_entity_poly.pdbx_seq_one_letter_code
_entity_poly.pdbx_strand_id
1 'polypeptide(L)'
;MQHQRFWAEAVLKLWMLRAFWQRLEADMSGYIEGAERSQTTLFPNRLEDWIDEDKLVRVIDLFVDEIDLEEIGFLRTGRPGYHPSVLLKLFIYGYLNRVPSSRALERKVCRNVEVMWLTERLAPDHKTIADFRRDKRLVGMAILDQCLSELSGQRALHNRQRTADLPVGT
;
A
#
# COMPACT_ATOMS: atom_id res chain seq x y z
N MET A 1 32.23 55.53 32.62
CA MET A 1 31.36 55.06 31.50
C MET A 1 31.37 53.54 31.27
N GLN A 2 32.09 52.72 32.07
CA GLN A 2 32.13 51.25 31.90
C GLN A 2 30.97 50.50 32.59
N HIS A 3 30.38 51.04 33.66
CA HIS A 3 29.37 50.34 34.45
C HIS A 3 28.06 50.08 33.69
N GLN A 4 27.61 50.98 32.81
CA GLN A 4 26.37 50.78 32.06
C GLN A 4 26.47 49.72 30.95
N ARG A 5 27.67 49.47 30.41
CA ARG A 5 27.89 48.43 29.39
C ARG A 5 27.83 47.03 30.00
N PHE A 6 28.31 46.90 31.25
CA PHE A 6 28.27 45.64 31.99
C PHE A 6 26.82 45.19 32.29
N TRP A 7 25.95 46.14 32.67
CA TRP A 7 24.54 45.86 32.90
C TRP A 7 23.77 45.49 31.62
N ALA A 8 24.07 46.15 30.50
CA ALA A 8 23.46 45.81 29.21
C ALA A 8 23.84 44.40 28.73
N GLU A 9 25.10 44.00 28.90
CA GLU A 9 25.56 42.64 28.53
C GLU A 9 24.97 41.55 29.43
N ALA A 10 24.83 41.81 30.73
CA ALA A 10 24.21 40.86 31.66
C ALA A 10 22.72 40.60 31.33
N VAL A 11 21.98 41.67 30.99
CA VAL A 11 20.57 41.57 30.60
C VAL A 11 20.42 40.85 29.26
N LEU A 12 21.28 41.13 28.27
CA LEU A 12 21.29 40.42 26.99
C LEU A 12 21.64 38.93 27.15
N LYS A 13 22.61 38.58 27.99
CA LYS A 13 22.97 37.17 28.28
C LYS A 13 21.84 36.43 28.99
N LEU A 14 21.15 37.06 29.93
CA LEU A 14 19.97 36.47 30.59
C LEU A 14 18.79 36.33 29.63
N TRP A 15 18.58 37.30 28.74
CA TRP A 15 17.54 37.23 27.72
C TRP A 15 17.82 36.14 26.68
N MET A 16 19.08 35.98 26.25
CA MET A 16 19.51 34.91 25.37
C MET A 16 19.47 33.54 26.03
N LEU A 17 19.90 33.39 27.30
CA LEU A 17 19.81 32.13 28.03
C LEU A 17 18.36 31.70 28.24
N ARG A 18 17.45 32.66 28.46
CA ARG A 18 16.00 32.38 28.58
C ARG A 18 15.36 32.01 27.25
N ALA A 19 15.72 32.69 26.15
CA ALA A 19 15.25 32.35 24.81
C ALA A 19 15.80 30.99 24.32
N PHE A 20 17.05 30.69 24.63
CA PHE A 20 17.69 29.41 24.37
C PHE A 20 17.05 28.28 25.19
N TRP A 21 16.73 28.53 26.47
CA TRP A 21 15.98 27.58 27.30
C TRP A 21 14.55 27.35 26.81
N GLN A 22 13.83 28.39 26.41
CA GLN A 22 12.48 28.24 25.81
C GLN A 22 12.50 27.45 24.50
N ARG A 23 13.55 27.60 23.69
CA ARG A 23 13.76 26.83 22.45
C ARG A 23 14.04 25.36 22.73
N LEU A 24 14.78 25.07 23.81
CA LEU A 24 15.05 23.70 24.26
C LEU A 24 13.82 23.06 24.90
N GLU A 25 13.02 23.80 25.68
CA GLU A 25 11.77 23.29 26.27
C GLU A 25 10.72 22.89 25.23
N ALA A 26 10.67 23.58 24.09
CA ALA A 26 9.78 23.25 22.97
C ALA A 26 10.14 21.95 22.23
N ASP A 27 11.38 21.45 22.41
CA ASP A 27 11.92 20.27 21.71
C ASP A 27 11.95 19.02 22.62
N MET A 28 11.76 19.17 23.94
CA MET A 28 11.97 18.10 24.93
C MET A 28 10.78 17.15 25.17
N SER A 29 9.66 17.31 24.47
CA SER A 29 8.57 16.32 24.46
C SER A 29 8.36 15.65 23.11
N GLY A 30 9.36 15.71 22.22
CA GLY A 30 9.27 15.45 20.78
C GLY A 30 8.85 14.03 20.38
N TYR A 31 7.59 13.69 20.60
CA TYR A 31 6.93 12.60 19.93
C TYR A 31 6.50 13.06 18.55
N ILE A 32 6.66 12.19 17.56
CA ILE A 32 6.10 12.43 16.23
C ILE A 32 4.58 12.38 16.36
N GLU A 33 3.92 13.54 16.29
CA GLU A 33 2.47 13.65 16.34
C GLU A 33 1.85 13.26 14.99
N GLY A 34 0.74 12.52 15.03
CA GLY A 34 -0.02 12.15 13.84
C GLY A 34 -0.88 13.30 13.31
N ALA A 35 -1.39 13.15 12.09
CA ALA A 35 -2.33 14.12 11.52
C ALA A 35 -3.68 14.14 12.27
N GLU A 36 -4.29 15.32 12.37
CA GLU A 36 -5.58 15.51 13.03
C GLU A 36 -6.72 14.86 12.22
N ARG A 37 -7.60 14.07 12.88
CA ARG A 37 -8.68 13.33 12.21
C ARG A 37 -9.76 14.24 11.58
N SER A 38 -9.91 15.46 12.09
CA SER A 38 -10.82 16.50 11.59
C SER A 38 -10.24 17.31 10.44
N GLN A 39 -8.96 17.16 10.14
CA GLN A 39 -8.28 17.93 9.12
C GLN A 39 -8.94 17.68 7.75
N THR A 40 -9.42 18.76 7.14
CA THR A 40 -10.07 18.69 5.82
C THR A 40 -9.05 19.00 4.73
N THR A 41 -9.03 18.21 3.66
CA THR A 41 -8.25 18.49 2.46
C THR A 41 -9.11 19.20 1.41
N LEU A 42 -8.51 20.04 0.57
CA LEU A 42 -9.23 20.75 -0.50
C LEU A 42 -9.84 19.78 -1.54
N PHE A 43 -9.10 18.71 -1.85
CA PHE A 43 -9.57 17.59 -2.67
C PHE A 43 -9.30 16.27 -1.92
N PRO A 44 -10.18 15.26 -2.05
CA PRO A 44 -9.89 13.93 -1.54
C PRO A 44 -8.69 13.33 -2.26
N ASN A 45 -7.87 12.58 -1.53
CA ASN A 45 -6.77 11.80 -2.12
C ASN A 45 -7.33 10.76 -3.11
N ARG A 46 -6.65 10.57 -4.23
CA ARG A 46 -6.97 9.53 -5.21
C ARG A 46 -6.59 8.17 -4.63
N LEU A 47 -7.22 7.08 -5.08
CA LEU A 47 -6.82 5.73 -4.65
C LEU A 47 -5.34 5.47 -4.96
N GLU A 48 -4.87 5.99 -6.07
CA GLU A 48 -3.47 5.92 -6.53
C GLU A 48 -2.48 6.46 -5.50
N ASP A 49 -2.86 7.51 -4.76
CA ASP A 49 -1.99 8.19 -3.81
C ASP A 49 -1.76 7.37 -2.52
N TRP A 50 -2.56 6.31 -2.30
CA TRP A 50 -2.47 5.47 -1.09
C TRP A 50 -1.63 4.20 -1.28
N ILE A 51 -1.26 3.86 -2.52
CA ILE A 51 -0.64 2.58 -2.87
C ILE A 51 0.73 2.84 -3.48
N ASP A 52 1.79 2.48 -2.76
CA ASP A 52 3.16 2.57 -3.27
C ASP A 52 3.38 1.65 -4.48
N GLU A 53 4.40 1.96 -5.31
CA GLU A 53 4.73 1.21 -6.53
C GLU A 53 5.17 -0.24 -6.27
N ASP A 54 5.78 -0.49 -5.11
CA ASP A 54 6.32 -1.78 -4.71
C ASP A 54 5.27 -2.73 -4.10
N LYS A 55 4.01 -2.30 -4.02
CA LYS A 55 2.94 -3.11 -3.43
C LYS A 55 2.54 -4.25 -4.37
N LEU A 56 2.35 -5.42 -3.76
CA LEU A 56 1.94 -6.64 -4.45
C LEU A 56 0.66 -6.47 -5.30
N VAL A 57 -0.28 -5.63 -4.85
CA VAL A 57 -1.52 -5.39 -5.61
C VAL A 57 -1.28 -4.84 -7.01
N ARG A 58 -0.22 -4.03 -7.22
CA ARG A 58 0.13 -3.53 -8.56
C ARG A 58 0.66 -4.64 -9.45
N VAL A 59 1.42 -5.58 -8.90
CA VAL A 59 1.90 -6.73 -9.66
C VAL A 59 0.74 -7.65 -10.04
N ILE A 60 -0.21 -7.88 -9.13
CA ILE A 60 -1.43 -8.65 -9.43
C ILE A 60 -2.25 -7.97 -10.54
N ASP A 61 -2.38 -6.64 -10.46
CA ASP A 61 -3.14 -5.84 -11.42
C ASP A 61 -2.58 -5.96 -12.84
N LEU A 62 -1.27 -5.65 -12.99
CA LEU A 62 -0.55 -5.77 -14.26
C LEU A 62 -0.58 -7.20 -14.81
N PHE A 63 -0.30 -8.19 -13.96
CA PHE A 63 -0.29 -9.60 -14.37
C PHE A 63 -1.65 -10.05 -14.90
N VAL A 64 -2.75 -9.69 -14.23
CA VAL A 64 -4.08 -10.09 -14.69
C VAL A 64 -4.50 -9.34 -15.97
N ASP A 65 -4.06 -8.10 -16.15
CA ASP A 65 -4.38 -7.31 -17.35
C ASP A 65 -3.64 -7.81 -18.60
N GLU A 66 -2.51 -8.50 -18.45
CA GLU A 66 -1.81 -9.16 -19.55
C GLU A 66 -2.46 -10.49 -19.99
N ILE A 67 -3.37 -11.05 -19.18
CA ILE A 67 -4.01 -12.33 -19.47
C ILE A 67 -5.22 -12.13 -20.38
N ASP A 68 -5.25 -12.86 -21.51
CA ASP A 68 -6.45 -12.98 -22.33
C ASP A 68 -7.49 -13.89 -21.65
N LEU A 69 -8.42 -13.25 -20.94
CA LEU A 69 -9.50 -13.94 -20.22
C LEU A 69 -10.56 -14.53 -21.16
N GLU A 70 -10.65 -14.05 -22.40
CA GLU A 70 -11.60 -14.57 -23.38
C GLU A 70 -11.14 -15.93 -23.87
N GLU A 71 -9.86 -16.05 -24.24
CA GLU A 71 -9.25 -17.30 -24.70
C GLU A 71 -9.31 -18.40 -23.64
N ILE A 72 -9.13 -18.04 -22.37
CA ILE A 72 -9.10 -18.98 -21.24
C ILE A 72 -10.52 -19.40 -20.79
N GLY A 73 -11.57 -18.85 -21.42
CA GLY A 73 -12.95 -19.24 -21.15
C GLY A 73 -13.49 -18.70 -19.83
N PHE A 74 -13.05 -17.51 -19.41
CA PHE A 74 -13.62 -16.80 -18.25
C PHE A 74 -14.91 -16.03 -18.57
N LEU A 75 -15.23 -15.85 -19.85
CA LEU A 75 -16.50 -15.27 -20.27
C LEU A 75 -17.67 -16.18 -19.90
N ARG A 76 -18.68 -15.61 -19.24
CA ARG A 76 -19.97 -16.27 -19.00
C ARG A 76 -20.97 -15.82 -20.05
N THR A 77 -21.67 -16.75 -20.66
CA THR A 77 -22.87 -16.47 -21.47
C THR A 77 -24.05 -16.21 -20.53
N GLY A 78 -24.45 -14.94 -20.34
CA GLY A 78 -25.57 -14.56 -19.46
C GLY A 78 -25.58 -13.07 -19.07
N ARG A 79 -26.45 -12.69 -18.11
CA ARG A 79 -26.51 -11.32 -17.56
C ARG A 79 -25.13 -10.94 -16.98
N PRO A 80 -24.54 -9.79 -17.35
CA PRO A 80 -23.19 -9.46 -16.92
C PRO A 80 -23.16 -9.26 -15.40
N GLY A 81 -22.39 -10.12 -14.73
CA GLY A 81 -21.96 -9.92 -13.34
C GLY A 81 -20.71 -9.04 -13.29
N TYR A 82 -19.93 -9.16 -12.23
CA TYR A 82 -18.59 -8.55 -12.17
C TYR A 82 -17.70 -9.08 -13.31
N HIS A 83 -16.82 -8.22 -13.82
CA HIS A 83 -15.85 -8.63 -14.84
C HIS A 83 -14.93 -9.74 -14.28
N PRO A 84 -14.62 -10.79 -15.05
CA PRO A 84 -13.80 -11.90 -14.54
C PRO A 84 -12.41 -11.47 -14.05
N SER A 85 -11.82 -10.40 -14.63
CA SER A 85 -10.53 -9.87 -14.18
C SER A 85 -10.57 -9.45 -12.71
N VAL A 86 -11.63 -8.76 -12.28
CA VAL A 86 -11.79 -8.29 -10.89
C VAL A 86 -11.87 -9.47 -9.93
N LEU A 87 -12.62 -10.51 -10.30
CA LEU A 87 -12.74 -11.73 -9.48
C LEU A 87 -11.43 -12.53 -9.46
N LEU A 88 -10.67 -12.55 -10.55
CA LEU A 88 -9.36 -13.19 -10.64
C LEU A 88 -8.30 -12.44 -9.83
N LYS A 89 -8.25 -11.11 -9.92
CA LYS A 89 -7.40 -10.24 -9.08
C LYS A 89 -7.65 -10.51 -7.59
N LEU A 90 -8.93 -10.60 -7.19
CA LEU A 90 -9.31 -10.97 -5.81
C LEU A 90 -8.93 -12.39 -5.43
N PHE A 91 -9.08 -13.35 -6.34
CA PHE A 91 -8.69 -14.73 -6.13
C PHE A 91 -7.20 -14.79 -5.80
N ILE A 92 -6.34 -14.25 -6.68
CA ILE A 92 -4.89 -14.23 -6.52
C ILE A 92 -4.49 -13.50 -5.24
N TYR A 93 -5.03 -12.29 -4.99
CA TYR A 93 -4.78 -11.55 -3.76
C TYR A 93 -5.10 -12.38 -2.51
N GLY A 94 -6.24 -13.09 -2.52
CA GLY A 94 -6.65 -13.94 -1.41
C GLY A 94 -5.67 -15.09 -1.14
N TYR A 95 -5.11 -15.71 -2.17
CA TYR A 95 -4.11 -16.76 -1.99
C TYR A 95 -2.78 -16.22 -1.48
N LEU A 96 -2.27 -15.15 -2.08
CA LEU A 96 -0.98 -14.56 -1.71
C LEU A 96 -1.00 -13.99 -0.29
N ASN A 97 -2.13 -13.41 0.15
CA ASN A 97 -2.31 -12.89 1.50
C ASN A 97 -2.83 -13.91 2.52
N ARG A 98 -2.93 -15.20 2.14
CA ARG A 98 -3.43 -16.30 2.99
C ARG A 98 -4.82 -16.02 3.60
N VAL A 99 -5.74 -15.51 2.78
CA VAL A 99 -7.15 -15.23 3.12
C VAL A 99 -8.06 -16.27 2.43
N PRO A 100 -8.23 -17.47 3.02
CA PRO A 100 -9.01 -18.53 2.40
C PRO A 100 -10.52 -18.30 2.48
N SER A 101 -11.01 -17.46 3.41
CA SER A 101 -12.45 -17.23 3.58
C SER A 101 -12.97 -16.15 2.62
N SER A 102 -13.98 -16.49 1.81
CA SER A 102 -14.65 -15.53 0.93
C SER A 102 -15.30 -14.37 1.69
N ARG A 103 -15.85 -14.64 2.90
CA ARG A 103 -16.39 -13.58 3.79
C ARG A 103 -15.31 -12.69 4.39
N ALA A 104 -14.11 -13.23 4.62
CA ALA A 104 -12.98 -12.41 5.04
C ALA A 104 -12.47 -11.52 3.90
N LEU A 105 -12.51 -12.04 2.66
CA LEU A 105 -12.15 -11.29 1.47
C LEU A 105 -13.15 -10.15 1.18
N GLU A 106 -14.45 -10.43 1.23
CA GLU A 106 -15.52 -9.41 1.15
C GLU A 106 -15.30 -8.26 2.15
N ARG A 107 -14.98 -8.59 3.42
CA ARG A 107 -14.65 -7.57 4.43
C ARG A 107 -13.41 -6.75 4.07
N LYS A 108 -12.40 -7.36 3.45
CA LYS A 108 -11.20 -6.65 2.99
C LYS A 108 -11.51 -5.71 1.84
N VAL A 109 -12.32 -6.13 0.87
CA VAL A 109 -12.76 -5.26 -0.23
C VAL A 109 -13.42 -3.99 0.29
N CYS A 110 -14.21 -4.09 1.36
CA CYS A 110 -14.89 -2.93 1.95
C CYS A 110 -14.05 -2.07 2.90
N ARG A 111 -12.85 -2.50 3.33
CA ARG A 111 -12.11 -1.83 4.42
C ARG A 111 -10.61 -1.62 4.17
N ASN A 112 -10.01 -2.38 3.27
CA ASN A 112 -8.59 -2.32 2.97
C ASN A 112 -8.40 -1.54 1.67
N VAL A 113 -7.64 -0.44 1.74
CA VAL A 113 -7.41 0.45 0.60
C VAL A 113 -6.69 -0.22 -0.56
N GLU A 114 -5.80 -1.19 -0.31
CA GLU A 114 -5.12 -1.96 -1.36
C GLU A 114 -6.11 -2.77 -2.18
N VAL A 115 -7.09 -3.38 -1.51
CA VAL A 115 -8.12 -4.19 -2.18
C VAL A 115 -9.14 -3.29 -2.86
N MET A 116 -9.48 -2.14 -2.27
CA MET A 116 -10.31 -1.13 -2.94
C MET A 116 -9.65 -0.58 -4.19
N TRP A 117 -8.33 -0.40 -4.17
CA TRP A 117 -7.56 0.01 -5.35
C TRP A 117 -7.61 -1.10 -6.41
N LEU A 118 -7.28 -2.34 -6.03
CA LEU A 118 -7.25 -3.50 -6.93
C LEU A 118 -8.60 -3.82 -7.58
N THR A 119 -9.72 -3.56 -6.90
CA THR A 119 -11.07 -3.80 -7.43
C THR A 119 -11.74 -2.55 -7.96
N GLU A 120 -11.05 -1.40 -8.02
CA GLU A 120 -11.65 -0.11 -8.40
C GLU A 120 -12.90 0.22 -7.56
N ARG A 121 -12.89 -0.16 -6.27
CA ARG A 121 -14.00 -0.08 -5.31
C ARG A 121 -15.23 -0.93 -5.63
N LEU A 122 -15.15 -1.84 -6.58
CA LEU A 122 -16.16 -2.88 -6.74
C LEU A 122 -16.14 -3.78 -5.50
N ALA A 123 -17.34 -4.12 -5.00
CA ALA A 123 -17.51 -4.91 -3.79
C ALA A 123 -18.28 -6.22 -4.06
N PRO A 124 -17.65 -7.23 -4.70
CA PRO A 124 -18.25 -8.55 -4.87
C PRO A 124 -18.63 -9.17 -3.53
N ASP A 125 -19.84 -9.73 -3.46
CA ASP A 125 -20.31 -10.42 -2.27
C ASP A 125 -19.54 -11.74 -2.06
N HIS A 126 -19.54 -12.23 -0.82
CA HIS A 126 -18.87 -13.50 -0.50
C HIS A 126 -19.40 -14.68 -1.31
N LYS A 127 -20.66 -14.63 -1.77
CA LYS A 127 -21.28 -15.67 -2.59
C LYS A 127 -20.68 -15.70 -3.99
N THR A 128 -20.58 -14.56 -4.66
CA THR A 128 -19.93 -14.40 -5.97
C THR A 128 -18.48 -14.85 -5.90
N ILE A 129 -17.75 -14.46 -4.84
CA ILE A 129 -16.36 -14.89 -4.64
C ILE A 129 -16.28 -16.41 -4.45
N ALA A 130 -17.18 -17.01 -3.67
CA ALA A 130 -17.20 -18.45 -3.45
C ALA A 130 -17.57 -19.23 -4.71
N ASP A 131 -18.54 -18.75 -5.48
CA ASP A 131 -18.98 -19.38 -6.73
C ASP A 131 -17.86 -19.31 -7.77
N PHE A 132 -17.18 -18.16 -7.92
CA PHE A 132 -16.01 -18.03 -8.80
C PHE A 132 -14.88 -19.00 -8.41
N ARG A 133 -14.56 -19.09 -7.11
CA ARG A 133 -13.54 -20.02 -6.59
C ARG A 133 -13.88 -21.48 -6.85
N ARG A 134 -15.16 -21.84 -6.90
CA ARG A 134 -15.62 -23.20 -7.21
C ARG A 134 -15.52 -23.46 -8.70
N ASP A 135 -16.08 -22.57 -9.51
CA ASP A 135 -16.22 -22.75 -10.96
C ASP A 135 -14.87 -22.70 -11.69
N LYS A 136 -13.96 -21.83 -11.23
CA LYS A 136 -12.68 -21.54 -11.90
C LYS A 136 -11.48 -22.03 -11.11
N ARG A 137 -11.66 -22.97 -10.17
CA ARG A 137 -10.61 -23.41 -9.25
C ARG A 137 -9.32 -23.87 -9.96
N LEU A 138 -9.43 -24.79 -10.91
CA LEU A 138 -8.27 -25.40 -11.56
C LEU A 138 -7.50 -24.38 -12.39
N VAL A 139 -8.22 -23.62 -13.20
CA VAL A 139 -7.65 -22.58 -14.06
C VAL A 139 -7.03 -21.46 -13.22
N GLY A 140 -7.74 -20.99 -12.19
CA GLY A 140 -7.23 -19.98 -11.26
C GLY A 140 -5.97 -20.44 -10.51
N MET A 141 -5.86 -21.72 -10.19
CA MET A 141 -4.64 -22.27 -9.57
C MET A 141 -3.46 -22.33 -10.55
N ALA A 142 -3.70 -22.69 -11.81
CA ALA A 142 -2.66 -22.66 -12.84
C ALA A 142 -2.13 -21.23 -13.05
N ILE A 143 -3.04 -20.25 -13.14
CA ILE A 143 -2.70 -18.82 -13.25
C ILE A 143 -1.94 -18.34 -12.00
N LEU A 144 -2.36 -18.77 -10.81
CA LEU A 144 -1.67 -18.44 -9.57
C LEU A 144 -0.24 -19.00 -9.55
N ASP A 145 -0.04 -20.23 -10.01
CA ASP A 145 1.30 -20.85 -10.09
C ASP A 145 2.19 -20.10 -11.08
N GLN A 146 1.63 -19.69 -12.23
CA GLN A 146 2.34 -18.83 -13.18
C GLN A 146 2.74 -17.50 -12.55
N CYS A 147 1.81 -16.80 -11.91
CA CYS A 147 2.07 -15.55 -11.19
C CYS A 147 3.17 -15.71 -10.13
N LEU A 148 3.12 -16.79 -9.34
CA LEU A 148 4.12 -17.10 -8.32
C LEU A 148 5.51 -17.36 -8.93
N SER A 149 5.56 -18.03 -10.08
CA SER A 149 6.82 -18.28 -10.78
C SER A 149 7.47 -16.98 -11.26
N GLU A 150 6.67 -16.06 -11.82
CA GLU A 150 7.13 -14.75 -12.28
C GLU A 150 7.58 -13.86 -11.12
N LEU A 151 6.82 -13.82 -10.03
CA LEU A 151 7.18 -13.12 -8.80
C LEU A 151 8.49 -13.64 -8.20
N SER A 152 8.71 -14.96 -8.25
CA SER A 152 9.96 -15.57 -7.76
C SER A 152 11.16 -15.20 -8.65
N GLY A 153 10.96 -15.12 -9.97
CA GLY A 153 11.97 -14.67 -10.93
C GLY A 153 12.35 -13.21 -10.75
N GLN A 154 11.38 -12.31 -10.58
CA GLN A 154 11.61 -10.88 -10.37
C GLN A 154 12.38 -10.63 -9.06
N ARG A 155 12.05 -11.34 -7.97
CA ARG A 155 12.80 -11.27 -6.71
C ARG A 155 14.25 -11.71 -6.86
N ALA A 156 14.52 -12.74 -7.67
CA ALA A 156 15.88 -13.21 -7.91
C ALA A 156 16.72 -12.19 -8.69
N LEU A 157 16.12 -11.48 -9.65
CA LEU A 157 16.77 -10.41 -10.42
C LEU A 157 17.03 -9.17 -9.56
N HIS A 158 16.04 -8.74 -8.77
CA HIS A 158 16.18 -7.60 -7.85
C HIS A 158 17.27 -7.83 -6.79
N ASN A 159 17.34 -9.05 -6.23
CA ASN A 159 18.35 -9.38 -5.23
C ASN A 159 19.76 -9.39 -5.83
N ARG A 160 19.90 -9.81 -7.10
CA ARG A 160 21.18 -9.81 -7.83
C ARG A 160 21.67 -8.38 -8.11
N GLN A 161 20.78 -7.47 -8.48
CA GLN A 161 21.11 -6.05 -8.68
C GLN A 161 21.53 -5.39 -7.36
N ARG A 162 20.81 -5.65 -6.27
CA ARG A 162 21.20 -5.17 -4.92
C ARG A 162 22.58 -5.64 -4.45
N THR A 163 22.99 -6.87 -4.80
CA THR A 163 24.34 -7.36 -4.46
C THR A 163 25.45 -6.76 -5.33
N ALA A 164 25.12 -6.22 -6.50
CA ALA A 164 26.08 -5.57 -7.40
C ALA A 164 26.37 -4.11 -7.01
N ASP A 165 25.42 -3.44 -6.34
CA ASP A 165 25.52 -2.03 -5.92
C ASP A 165 26.11 -1.82 -4.52
N LEU A 166 26.48 -2.90 -3.81
CA LEU A 166 27.18 -2.78 -2.53
C LEU A 166 28.62 -2.33 -2.79
N PRO A 167 29.10 -1.22 -2.19
CA PRO A 167 30.48 -0.81 -2.33
C PRO A 167 31.37 -1.93 -1.77
N VAL A 168 32.16 -2.56 -2.64
CA VAL A 168 33.24 -3.45 -2.24
C VAL A 168 34.16 -2.62 -1.34
N GLY A 169 34.17 -2.94 -0.05
CA GLY A 169 34.87 -2.18 0.97
C GLY A 169 36.32 -1.91 0.55
N THR A 170 36.70 -0.63 0.65
CA THR A 170 38.09 -0.17 0.56
C THR A 170 38.61 0.08 1.97
#